data_AF-A0AAD8YFW9-F1
#
_entry.id   AF-A0AAD8YFW9-F1
#
_cell.length_a   1.000
_cell.length_b   1.000
_cell.length_c   1.000
_cell.angle_alpha   90.00
_cell.angle_beta   90.00
_cell.angle_gamma   90.00
#
_symmetry.space_group_name_H-M   'P 1'
#
loop_
_entity.id
_entity.type
_entity.pdbx_description
1 polymer ?
#
loop_
_entity_poly.entity_id
_entity_poly.type
_entity_poly.pdbx_seq_one_letter_code
_entity_poly.pdbx_strand_id
1 'polypeptide(L)'
;MSNNHHLSELSVQLRKLQNENNAQASEVDRLERQIRILSELRGVSIHELRDTLRLACEGEAHGELRAVVGKLQAKVDNAGIDSGGLGRKDFAPQDNSRARLALELRVGELEELENTLRADMSSLYQQIARLTENNTTLKTETLQQKAQLEDSERRWRAKEEEEIKKGSMVAVPMASPVGSYNYSEFAVANTQASLVDQNRLLAAETALAGEKEQRSLLQAQMESTNKSYELKIDQHQHRIQFLEGQINDLEQQMNSLYVAFDMMQTDRSKERESTLMWRNNLLQSDAALAKEESEKERGKQQQSPPPSEQLAAERSPLARNQRKTPIRAGHSSYSLSNNEIPIVQGIPSPDIPPRVATPQASVQPAVHPPIIKGHLLLLLDNHNQPLSPQANVAPSASKSKRKLLLKTSSQRRKFSSPVLKKQYCVLHGSNGLYQLRYGESFTSPCAGVHEFLTTGVSLIEHTERSSKFDFGFEIVINPNEGSPSLCCAAESEEDFLRWMAALMGVIGNDNDGVEC
;
A
#
# COMPACT_ATOMS: atom_id res chain seq x y z
N MET A 1 45.99 -29.95 19.00
CA MET A 1 45.52 -29.18 17.83
C MET A 1 44.29 -28.31 18.11
N SER A 2 43.62 -28.44 19.26
CA SER A 2 42.42 -27.64 19.58
C SER A 2 42.68 -26.14 19.79
N ASN A 3 43.90 -25.71 20.10
CA ASN A 3 44.18 -24.31 20.46
C ASN A 3 44.10 -23.33 19.27
N ASN A 4 44.42 -23.75 18.05
CA ASN A 4 44.38 -22.87 16.88
C ASN A 4 42.95 -22.57 16.42
N HIS A 5 42.02 -23.52 16.64
CA HIS A 5 40.62 -23.29 16.32
C HIS A 5 40.01 -22.23 17.25
N HIS A 6 40.40 -22.29 18.52
CA HIS A 6 39.96 -21.36 19.55
C HIS A 6 40.43 -19.92 19.29
N LEU A 7 41.67 -19.75 18.80
CA LEU A 7 42.22 -18.44 18.43
C LEU A 7 41.55 -17.83 17.18
N SER A 8 41.25 -18.66 16.19
CA SER A 8 40.51 -18.23 15.00
C SER A 8 39.11 -17.73 15.35
N GLU A 9 38.41 -18.48 16.20
CA GLU A 9 37.07 -18.15 16.68
C GLU A 9 37.05 -16.85 17.50
N LEU A 10 38.04 -16.67 18.38
CA LEU A 10 38.24 -15.40 19.11
C LEU A 10 38.49 -14.21 18.17
N SER A 11 39.25 -14.40 17.07
CA SER A 11 39.52 -13.32 16.12
C SER A 11 38.28 -12.89 15.31
N VAL A 12 37.35 -13.81 15.07
CA VAL A 12 36.07 -13.54 14.40
C VAL A 12 35.13 -12.82 15.35
N GLN A 13 35.05 -13.29 16.60
CA GLN A 13 34.29 -12.61 17.66
C GLN A 13 34.79 -11.18 17.88
N LEU A 14 36.11 -10.95 17.91
CA LEU A 14 36.68 -9.62 18.08
C LEU A 14 36.28 -8.65 16.96
N ARG A 15 36.29 -9.11 15.70
CA ARG A 15 35.86 -8.29 14.55
C ARG A 15 34.37 -8.01 14.58
N LYS A 16 33.56 -8.99 14.98
CA LYS A 16 32.11 -8.81 15.16
C LYS A 16 31.83 -7.75 16.22
N LEU A 17 32.51 -7.84 17.36
CA LEU A 17 32.43 -6.86 18.44
C LEU A 17 32.86 -5.46 18.03
N GLN A 18 33.95 -5.32 17.26
CA GLN A 18 34.36 -4.01 16.74
C GLN A 18 33.31 -3.39 15.84
N ASN A 19 32.69 -4.19 14.95
CA ASN A 19 31.63 -3.70 14.08
C ASN A 19 30.38 -3.32 14.86
N GLU A 20 30.00 -4.11 15.86
CA GLU A 20 28.86 -3.81 16.72
C GLU A 20 29.10 -2.58 17.59
N ASN A 21 30.34 -2.36 18.04
CA ASN A 21 30.70 -1.18 18.80
C ASN A 21 30.62 0.10 17.96
N ASN A 22 31.10 0.04 16.72
CA ASN A 22 30.94 1.15 15.77
C ASN A 22 29.46 1.42 15.45
N ALA A 23 28.64 0.37 15.29
CA ALA A 23 27.21 0.51 15.05
C ALA A 23 26.45 1.12 16.25
N GLN A 24 26.85 0.77 17.47
CA GLN A 24 26.25 1.35 18.67
C GLN A 24 26.70 2.80 18.90
N ALA A 25 27.95 3.14 18.62
CA ALA A 25 28.40 4.53 18.66
C ALA A 25 27.56 5.40 17.71
N SER A 26 27.27 4.91 16.50
CA SER A 26 26.39 5.63 15.57
C SER A 26 24.94 5.74 16.05
N GLU A 27 24.43 4.78 16.81
CA GLU A 27 23.06 4.83 17.34
C GLU A 27 22.93 5.81 18.51
N VAL A 28 23.95 5.88 19.38
CA VAL A 28 24.01 6.90 20.45
C VAL A 28 24.03 8.30 19.84
N ASP A 29 24.88 8.53 18.83
CA ASP A 29 24.91 9.80 18.09
C ASP A 29 23.56 10.14 17.44
N ARG A 30 22.80 9.13 17.00
CA ARG A 30 21.46 9.30 16.42
C ARG A 30 20.45 9.71 17.48
N LEU A 31 20.40 9.00 18.61
CA LEU A 31 19.46 9.24 19.71
C LEU A 31 19.71 10.60 20.37
N GLU A 32 20.97 10.98 20.60
CA GLU A 32 21.32 12.31 21.12
C GLU A 32 20.85 13.42 20.17
N ARG A 33 20.94 13.20 18.86
CA ARG A 33 20.44 14.14 17.85
C ARG A 33 18.92 14.25 17.89
N GLN A 34 18.20 13.13 18.05
CA GLN A 34 16.74 13.12 18.17
C GLN A 34 16.26 13.86 19.43
N ILE A 35 16.89 13.63 20.58
CA ILE A 35 16.55 14.31 21.83
C ILE A 35 16.79 15.82 21.70
N ARG A 36 17.87 16.23 21.03
CA ARG A 36 18.15 17.64 20.75
C ARG A 36 17.09 18.29 19.86
N ILE A 37 16.65 17.60 18.80
CA ILE A 37 15.56 18.09 17.93
C ILE A 37 14.27 18.22 18.75
N LEU A 38 13.91 17.22 19.54
CA LEU A 38 12.68 17.26 20.35
C LEU A 38 12.70 18.35 21.41
N SER A 39 13.87 18.67 21.99
CA SER A 39 13.99 19.78 22.94
C SER A 39 13.91 21.15 22.27
N GLU A 40 14.45 21.29 21.05
CA GLU A 40 14.32 22.51 20.23
C GLU A 40 12.88 22.74 19.73
N LEU A 41 12.13 21.65 19.49
CA LEU A 41 10.72 21.71 19.07
C LEU A 41 9.73 21.97 20.21
N ARG A 42 10.18 21.89 21.47
CA ARG A 42 9.32 22.11 22.64
C ARG A 42 9.01 23.59 22.82
N GLY A 43 7.96 24.06 22.13
CA GLY A 43 7.52 25.46 22.15
C GLY A 43 7.16 26.02 20.77
N VAL A 44 7.49 25.28 19.70
CA VAL A 44 7.11 25.62 18.33
C VAL A 44 5.69 25.10 18.08
N SER A 45 4.78 25.98 17.68
CA SER A 45 3.41 25.56 17.35
C SER A 45 3.43 24.63 16.13
N ILE A 46 2.50 23.67 16.02
CA ILE A 46 2.38 22.79 14.84
C ILE A 46 2.24 23.63 13.55
N HIS A 47 1.69 24.84 13.65
CA HIS A 47 1.59 25.76 12.54
C HIS A 47 2.94 26.34 12.12
N GLU A 48 3.76 26.83 13.05
CA GLU A 48 5.14 27.23 12.77
C GLU A 48 6.00 26.07 12.28
N LEU A 49 5.79 24.85 12.79
CA LEU A 49 6.51 23.67 12.31
C LEU A 49 6.18 23.39 10.84
N ARG A 50 4.91 23.53 10.45
CA ARG A 50 4.48 23.37 9.06
C ARG A 50 5.04 24.47 8.15
N ASP A 51 5.05 25.72 8.61
CA ASP A 51 5.60 26.82 7.83
C ASP A 51 7.12 26.73 7.71
N THR A 52 7.81 26.29 8.78
CA THR A 52 9.25 26.05 8.77
C THR A 52 9.61 24.84 7.91
N LEU A 53 8.82 23.77 7.95
CA LEU A 53 8.98 22.61 7.05
C LEU A 53 8.73 22.99 5.59
N ARG A 54 7.71 23.81 5.30
CA ARG A 54 7.46 24.32 3.95
C ARG A 54 8.66 25.14 3.46
N LEU A 55 9.14 26.09 4.26
CA LEU A 55 10.34 26.89 3.95
C LEU A 55 11.60 26.03 3.81
N ALA A 56 11.77 25.00 4.63
CA ALA A 56 12.91 24.09 4.57
C ALA A 56 12.87 23.19 3.33
N CYS A 57 11.70 22.65 2.98
CA CYS A 57 11.51 21.87 1.75
C CYS A 57 11.70 22.75 0.50
N GLU A 58 11.21 23.99 0.49
CA GLU A 58 11.49 24.96 -0.57
C GLU A 58 13.00 25.26 -0.67
N GLY A 59 13.68 25.43 0.47
CA GLY A 59 15.12 25.65 0.55
C GLY A 59 15.96 24.46 0.10
N GLU A 60 15.58 23.23 0.47
CA GLU A 60 16.27 21.99 0.10
C GLU A 60 16.06 21.66 -1.38
N ALA A 61 14.84 21.82 -1.89
CA ALA A 61 14.57 21.73 -3.33
C ALA A 61 15.43 22.75 -4.11
N HIS A 62 15.53 23.99 -3.64
CA HIS A 62 16.43 24.98 -4.24
C HIS A 62 17.91 24.61 -4.11
N GLY A 63 18.32 23.97 -3.01
CA GLY A 63 19.68 23.49 -2.77
C GLY A 63 20.06 22.34 -3.69
N GLU A 64 19.20 21.34 -3.85
CA GLU A 64 19.37 20.23 -4.79
C GLU A 64 19.40 20.73 -6.23
N LEU A 65 18.48 21.64 -6.60
CA LEU A 65 18.49 22.27 -7.92
C LEU A 65 19.82 22.98 -8.17
N ARG A 66 20.33 23.74 -7.19
CA ARG A 66 21.62 24.44 -7.29
C ARG A 66 22.80 23.46 -7.39
N ALA A 67 22.75 22.33 -6.69
CA ALA A 67 23.77 21.28 -6.76
C ALA A 67 23.75 20.54 -8.11
N VAL A 68 22.57 20.29 -8.67
CA VAL A 68 22.41 19.71 -10.02
C VAL A 68 22.91 20.68 -11.08
N VAL A 69 22.53 21.96 -10.98
CA VAL A 69 23.05 23.03 -11.86
C VAL A 69 24.57 23.13 -11.73
N GLY A 70 25.13 23.06 -10.52
CA GLY A 70 26.57 23.04 -10.29
C GLY A 70 27.28 21.82 -10.89
N LYS A 71 26.70 20.62 -10.79
CA LYS A 71 27.22 19.39 -11.42
C LYS A 71 27.14 19.46 -12.95
N LEU A 72 26.06 20.02 -13.50
CA LEU A 72 25.92 20.23 -14.93
C LEU A 72 26.91 21.28 -15.43
N GLN A 73 27.09 22.38 -14.70
CA GLN A 73 28.08 23.41 -15.01
C GLN A 73 29.50 22.82 -14.98
N ALA A 74 29.87 22.07 -13.94
CA ALA A 74 31.17 21.41 -13.87
C ALA A 74 31.38 20.37 -14.99
N LYS A 75 30.32 19.68 -15.44
CA LYS A 75 30.39 18.78 -16.60
C LYS A 75 30.59 19.55 -17.91
N VAL A 76 29.94 20.70 -18.07
CA VAL A 76 30.13 21.60 -19.22
C VAL A 76 31.56 22.15 -19.23
N ASP A 77 32.07 22.57 -18.07
CA ASP A 77 33.41 23.14 -17.94
C ASP A 77 34.50 22.05 -18.14
N ASN A 78 34.32 20.84 -17.59
CA ASN A 78 35.23 19.71 -17.81
C ASN A 78 35.20 19.20 -19.25
N ALA A 79 34.03 19.18 -19.89
CA ALA A 79 33.93 18.88 -21.33
C ALA A 79 34.61 19.95 -22.20
N GLY A 80 34.75 21.18 -21.70
CA GLY A 80 35.53 22.24 -22.34
C GLY A 80 37.05 22.08 -22.20
N ILE A 81 37.53 21.59 -21.06
CA ILE A 81 38.96 21.65 -20.70
C ILE A 81 39.76 20.42 -21.20
N ASP A 82 39.16 19.23 -21.34
CA ASP A 82 39.84 18.02 -21.86
C ASP A 82 40.00 17.99 -23.40
N SER A 83 39.69 19.10 -24.09
CA SER A 83 39.96 19.27 -25.53
C SER A 83 41.37 19.83 -25.83
N GLY A 84 42.25 19.85 -24.83
CA GLY A 84 43.65 20.20 -24.93
C GLY A 84 44.49 19.13 -25.62
N GLY A 85 44.34 19.00 -26.94
CA GLY A 85 45.35 18.38 -27.80
C GLY A 85 45.04 16.96 -28.24
N LEU A 86 44.23 16.85 -29.31
CA LEU A 86 44.51 16.05 -30.51
C LEU A 86 43.26 16.08 -31.40
N GLY A 87 43.31 16.95 -32.42
CA GLY A 87 42.35 16.94 -33.53
C GLY A 87 40.96 17.51 -33.20
N ARG A 88 40.81 18.83 -33.35
CA ARG A 88 39.51 19.48 -33.62
C ARG A 88 38.84 18.76 -34.81
N LYS A 89 37.98 17.80 -34.53
CA LYS A 89 36.79 17.61 -35.35
C LYS A 89 35.77 18.58 -34.76
N ASP A 90 35.46 19.60 -35.53
CA ASP A 90 34.42 20.58 -35.22
C ASP A 90 33.14 19.82 -34.85
N PHE A 91 32.88 19.64 -33.55
CA PHE A 91 31.58 19.24 -33.07
C PHE A 91 30.64 20.35 -33.50
N ALA A 92 29.79 20.04 -34.47
CA ALA A 92 28.96 21.02 -35.15
C ALA A 92 28.13 21.76 -34.10
N PRO A 93 28.21 23.10 -33.99
CA PRO A 93 27.44 23.91 -33.03
C PRO A 93 25.92 23.67 -33.15
N GLN A 94 25.50 23.08 -34.27
CA GLN A 94 24.14 22.68 -34.56
C GLN A 94 23.61 21.58 -33.62
N ASP A 95 24.42 20.61 -33.21
CA ASP A 95 23.95 19.51 -32.36
C ASP A 95 23.69 19.97 -30.91
N ASN A 96 24.53 20.87 -30.39
CA ASN A 96 24.31 21.51 -29.10
C ASN A 96 23.06 22.40 -29.12
N SER A 97 22.81 23.12 -30.22
CA SER A 97 21.60 23.93 -30.36
C SER A 97 20.32 23.09 -30.37
N ARG A 98 20.35 21.91 -30.99
CA ARG A 98 19.22 20.96 -31.00
C ARG A 98 18.98 20.34 -29.63
N ALA A 99 20.05 19.93 -28.94
CA ALA A 99 19.93 19.38 -27.59
C ALA A 99 19.36 20.42 -26.61
N ARG A 100 19.79 21.69 -26.72
CA ARG A 100 19.24 22.79 -25.91
C ARG A 100 17.76 23.03 -26.19
N LEU A 101 17.36 23.10 -27.46
CA LEU A 101 15.96 23.30 -27.84
C LEU A 101 15.07 22.15 -27.36
N ALA A 102 15.56 20.90 -27.43
CA ALA A 102 14.85 19.75 -26.89
C ALA A 102 14.66 19.81 -25.37
N LEU A 103 15.67 20.29 -24.63
CA LEU A 103 15.55 20.50 -23.18
C LEU A 103 14.60 21.67 -22.85
N GLU A 104 14.64 22.76 -23.61
CA GLU A 104 13.71 23.90 -23.43
C GLU A 104 12.25 23.47 -23.65
N LEU A 105 11.97 22.63 -24.67
CA LEU A 105 10.64 22.05 -24.87
C LEU A 105 10.22 21.13 -23.71
N ARG A 106 11.13 20.26 -23.24
CA ARG A 106 10.87 19.35 -22.11
C ARG A 106 10.57 20.12 -20.82
N VAL A 107 11.25 21.25 -20.59
CA VAL A 107 10.97 22.12 -19.44
C VAL A 107 9.58 22.75 -19.57
N GLY A 108 9.20 23.24 -20.76
CA GLY A 108 7.85 23.76 -21.00
C GLY A 108 6.75 22.73 -20.76
N GLU A 109 6.92 21.49 -21.22
CA GLU A 109 5.97 20.39 -20.96
C GLU A 109 5.81 20.10 -19.46
N LEU A 110 6.90 20.15 -18.69
CA LEU A 110 6.88 19.95 -17.24
C LEU A 110 6.21 21.11 -16.51
N GLU A 111 6.42 22.35 -16.94
CA GLU A 111 5.76 23.54 -16.38
C GLU A 111 4.24 23.52 -16.64
N GLU A 112 3.81 23.09 -17.83
CA GLU A 112 2.37 22.91 -18.14
C GLU A 112 1.73 21.82 -17.28
N LEU A 113 2.43 20.70 -17.08
CA LEU A 113 1.96 19.60 -16.22
C LEU A 113 1.87 20.04 -14.76
N GLU A 114 2.87 20.76 -14.25
CA GLU A 114 2.85 21.31 -12.90
C GLU A 114 1.68 22.30 -12.71
N ASN A 115 1.45 23.19 -13.68
CA ASN A 115 0.33 24.13 -13.63
C ASN A 115 -1.03 23.41 -13.64
N THR A 116 -1.16 22.33 -14.42
CA THR A 116 -2.37 21.48 -14.45
C THR A 116 -2.61 20.82 -13.09
N LEU A 117 -1.58 20.19 -12.51
CA LEU A 117 -1.67 19.59 -11.16
C LEU A 117 -2.03 20.64 -10.09
N ARG A 118 -1.46 21.84 -10.18
CA ARG A 118 -1.75 22.92 -9.22
C ARG A 118 -3.21 23.41 -9.35
N ALA A 119 -3.76 23.43 -10.56
CA ALA A 119 -5.17 23.74 -10.82
C ALA A 119 -6.10 22.63 -10.30
N ASP A 120 -5.77 21.36 -10.55
CA ASP A 120 -6.55 20.21 -10.09
C ASP A 120 -6.57 20.14 -8.55
N MET A 121 -5.42 20.34 -7.91
CA MET A 121 -5.33 20.40 -6.44
C MET A 121 -6.19 21.55 -5.88
N SER A 122 -6.18 22.71 -6.52
CA SER A 122 -7.03 23.85 -6.11
C SER A 122 -8.52 23.54 -6.28
N SER A 123 -8.89 22.84 -7.36
CA SER A 123 -10.26 22.38 -7.61
C SER A 123 -10.73 21.39 -6.53
N LEU A 124 -9.89 20.42 -6.17
CA LEU A 124 -10.18 19.45 -5.11
C LEU A 124 -10.39 20.14 -3.75
N TYR A 125 -9.54 21.11 -3.39
CA TYR A 125 -9.75 21.87 -2.15
C TYR A 125 -11.05 22.67 -2.16
N GLN A 126 -11.44 23.27 -3.30
CA GLN A 126 -12.73 23.94 -3.41
C GLN A 126 -13.90 22.95 -3.28
N GLN A 127 -13.78 21.75 -3.85
CA GLN A 127 -14.81 20.72 -3.72
C GLN A 127 -14.97 20.25 -2.28
N ILE A 128 -13.87 20.01 -1.56
CA ILE A 128 -13.89 19.66 -0.13
C ILE A 128 -14.54 20.76 0.70
N ALA A 129 -14.25 22.03 0.41
CA ALA A 129 -14.87 23.16 1.09
C ALA A 129 -16.40 23.19 0.89
N ARG A 130 -16.88 23.00 -0.37
CA ARG A 130 -18.31 22.92 -0.68
C ARG A 130 -18.99 21.74 -0.01
N LEU A 131 -18.37 20.56 -0.02
CA LEU A 131 -18.92 19.37 0.66
C LEU A 131 -19.01 19.58 2.17
N THR A 132 -18.02 20.26 2.76
CA THR A 132 -18.04 20.60 4.19
C THR A 132 -19.19 21.56 4.49
N GLU A 133 -19.38 22.61 3.69
CA GLU A 133 -20.49 23.55 3.81
C GLU A 133 -21.86 22.85 3.70
N ASN A 134 -22.04 22.01 2.68
CA ASN A 134 -23.26 21.22 2.50
C ASN A 134 -23.52 20.30 3.69
N ASN A 135 -22.49 19.62 4.22
CA ASN A 135 -22.62 18.75 5.38
C ASN A 135 -23.03 19.54 6.63
N THR A 136 -22.45 20.73 6.84
CA THR A 136 -22.88 21.61 7.95
C THR A 136 -24.33 22.06 7.80
N THR A 137 -24.77 22.39 6.58
CA THR A 137 -26.15 22.79 6.29
C THR A 137 -27.13 21.65 6.59
N LEU A 138 -26.89 20.45 6.04
CA LEU A 138 -27.71 19.26 6.29
C LEU A 138 -27.76 18.90 7.78
N LYS A 139 -26.65 19.05 8.50
CA LYS A 139 -26.61 18.82 9.96
C LYS A 139 -27.47 19.82 10.72
N THR A 140 -27.47 21.09 10.32
CA THR A 140 -28.35 22.11 10.92
C THR A 140 -29.82 21.86 10.60
N GLU A 141 -30.17 21.47 9.38
CA GLU A 141 -31.54 21.12 8.98
C GLU A 141 -32.05 19.90 9.76
N THR A 142 -31.22 18.87 9.91
CA THR A 142 -31.56 17.68 10.70
C THR A 142 -31.83 18.03 12.17
N LEU A 143 -30.99 18.89 12.76
CA LEU A 143 -31.21 19.38 14.13
C LEU A 143 -32.51 20.20 14.24
N GLN A 144 -32.81 21.03 13.24
CA GLN A 144 -34.04 21.82 13.20
C GLN A 144 -35.29 20.93 13.08
N GLN A 145 -35.28 19.94 12.19
CA GLN A 145 -36.38 18.98 12.04
C GLN A 145 -36.59 18.18 13.33
N LYS A 146 -35.51 17.75 13.98
CA LYS A 146 -35.58 17.06 15.27
C LYS A 146 -36.22 17.93 16.35
N ALA A 147 -35.83 19.21 16.45
CA ALA A 147 -36.44 20.14 17.39
C ALA A 147 -37.94 20.35 17.11
N GLN A 148 -38.34 20.44 15.83
CA GLN A 148 -39.76 20.54 15.45
C GLN A 148 -40.57 19.30 15.84
N LEU A 149 -40.00 18.10 15.66
CA LEU A 149 -40.63 16.85 16.08
C LEU A 149 -40.79 16.81 17.61
N GLU A 150 -39.75 17.14 18.37
CA GLU A 150 -39.81 17.21 19.84
C GLU A 150 -40.89 18.21 20.32
N ASP A 151 -41.01 19.37 19.68
CA ASP A 151 -42.05 20.36 20.02
C ASP A 151 -43.46 19.91 19.63
N SER A 152 -43.61 19.17 18.53
CA SER A 152 -44.89 18.56 18.16
C SER A 152 -45.31 17.47 19.16
N GLU A 153 -44.35 16.66 19.62
CA GLU A 153 -44.55 15.61 20.60
C GLU A 153 -44.92 16.19 21.97
N ARG A 154 -44.22 17.25 22.43
CA ARG A 154 -44.58 17.98 23.66
C ARG A 154 -46.00 18.54 23.61
N ARG A 155 -46.40 19.14 22.48
CA ARG A 155 -47.77 19.65 22.30
C ARG A 155 -48.81 18.55 22.32
N TRP A 156 -48.49 17.39 21.74
CA TRP A 156 -49.39 16.23 21.75
C TRP A 156 -49.54 15.66 23.16
N ARG A 157 -48.45 15.44 23.89
CA ARG A 157 -48.48 14.99 25.30
C ARG A 157 -49.25 15.97 26.20
N ALA A 158 -49.07 17.28 26.02
CA ALA A 158 -49.82 18.29 26.78
C ALA A 158 -51.33 18.22 26.53
N LYS A 159 -51.75 17.96 25.28
CA LYS A 159 -53.17 17.74 24.95
C LYS A 159 -53.70 16.46 25.57
N GLU A 160 -52.94 15.37 25.52
CA GLU A 160 -53.29 14.09 26.13
C GLU A 160 -53.50 14.24 27.65
N GLU A 161 -52.59 14.96 28.33
CA GLU A 161 -52.75 15.28 29.76
C GLU A 161 -53.98 16.15 30.06
N GLU A 162 -54.31 17.12 29.19
CA GLU A 162 -55.55 17.91 29.33
C GLU A 162 -56.81 17.06 29.14
N GLU A 163 -56.81 16.15 28.17
CA GLU A 163 -57.94 15.25 27.93
C GLU A 163 -58.14 14.28 29.11
N ILE A 164 -57.06 13.74 29.68
CA ILE A 164 -57.12 12.92 30.89
C ILE A 164 -57.70 13.73 32.06
N LYS A 165 -57.28 14.99 32.24
CA LYS A 165 -57.84 15.88 33.28
C LYS A 165 -59.33 16.18 33.07
N LYS A 166 -59.76 16.40 31.82
CA LYS A 166 -61.19 16.63 31.49
C LYS A 166 -62.03 15.35 31.66
N GLY A 167 -61.51 14.20 31.23
CA GLY A 167 -62.17 12.90 31.40
C GLY A 167 -62.32 12.50 32.87
N SER A 168 -61.35 12.85 33.71
CA SER A 168 -61.38 12.56 35.15
C SER A 168 -62.38 13.40 35.96
N MET A 169 -62.97 14.47 35.40
CA MET A 169 -63.97 15.31 36.08
C MET A 169 -65.42 14.95 35.75
N VAL A 170 -65.66 13.95 34.90
CA VAL A 170 -67.01 13.38 34.76
C VAL A 170 -67.26 12.46 35.96
N ALA A 171 -67.57 13.07 37.10
CA ALA A 171 -68.13 12.38 38.24
C ALA A 171 -69.42 11.70 37.77
N VAL A 172 -69.39 10.37 37.69
CA VAL A 172 -70.55 9.53 37.41
C VAL A 172 -71.65 9.93 38.40
N PRO A 173 -72.77 10.54 37.95
CA PRO A 173 -73.88 10.76 38.85
C PRO A 173 -74.47 9.40 39.20
N MET A 174 -74.19 8.93 40.41
CA MET A 174 -74.98 7.92 41.09
C MET A 174 -76.39 8.50 41.28
N ALA A 175 -77.28 8.21 40.33
CA ALA A 175 -78.70 8.47 40.48
C ALA A 175 -79.50 7.21 40.12
N SER A 176 -80.36 6.89 41.07
CA SER A 176 -81.23 5.73 41.24
C SER A 176 -82.09 5.30 40.04
N PRO A 177 -82.61 4.05 40.09
CA PRO A 177 -83.54 3.53 39.11
C PRO A 177 -84.95 4.10 39.33
N VAL A 178 -85.81 3.89 38.32
CA VAL A 178 -87.27 4.09 38.28
C VAL A 178 -87.72 5.42 37.69
N GLY A 179 -88.21 5.36 36.44
CA GLY A 179 -88.86 6.48 35.77
C GLY A 179 -89.20 6.19 34.31
N SER A 180 -90.11 5.26 34.07
CA SER A 180 -90.78 5.04 32.78
C SER A 180 -91.55 6.30 32.39
N TYR A 181 -91.05 7.09 31.43
CA TYR A 181 -91.87 8.04 30.69
C TYR A 181 -91.80 7.77 29.19
N ASN A 182 -92.97 7.51 28.66
CA ASN A 182 -93.28 7.15 27.29
C ASN A 182 -93.39 8.45 26.47
N TYR A 183 -92.38 8.74 25.63
CA TYR A 183 -92.42 9.80 24.61
C TYR A 183 -92.53 9.13 23.24
N SER A 184 -93.75 8.75 22.89
CA SER A 184 -94.10 8.17 21.59
C SER A 184 -95.10 9.07 20.88
N GLU A 185 -94.64 10.18 20.26
CA GLU A 185 -95.46 10.85 19.21
C GLU A 185 -94.75 11.87 18.28
N PHE A 186 -93.41 11.95 18.25
CA PHE A 186 -92.67 12.72 17.22
C PHE A 186 -91.85 11.85 16.24
N ALA A 187 -92.09 10.53 16.21
CA ALA A 187 -91.20 9.55 15.59
C ALA A 187 -91.23 9.44 14.05
N VAL A 188 -92.01 10.25 13.32
CA VAL A 188 -92.21 10.02 11.86
C VAL A 188 -91.43 10.99 10.95
N ALA A 189 -90.83 12.06 11.49
CA ALA A 189 -90.00 12.98 10.70
C ALA A 189 -88.47 12.79 10.88
N ASN A 190 -88.03 11.94 11.80
CA ASN A 190 -86.61 11.88 12.22
C ASN A 190 -85.82 10.67 11.70
N THR A 191 -86.47 9.76 10.95
CA THR A 191 -85.82 8.56 10.39
C THR A 191 -84.90 8.87 9.21
N GLN A 192 -85.16 9.93 8.42
CA GLN A 192 -84.27 10.34 7.34
C GLN A 192 -83.01 11.05 7.84
N ALA A 193 -83.10 11.88 8.90
CA ALA A 193 -81.94 12.54 9.49
C ALA A 193 -80.97 11.51 10.12
N SER A 194 -81.51 10.52 10.82
CA SER A 194 -80.70 9.44 11.42
C SER A 194 -79.93 8.62 10.37
N LEU A 195 -80.47 8.44 9.16
CA LEU A 195 -79.83 7.67 8.09
C LEU A 195 -78.67 8.44 7.43
N VAL A 196 -78.80 9.76 7.32
CA VAL A 196 -77.72 10.64 6.84
C VAL A 196 -76.56 10.70 7.83
N ASP A 197 -76.84 10.78 9.13
CA ASP A 197 -75.82 10.76 10.16
C ASP A 197 -75.10 9.41 10.24
N GLN A 198 -75.83 8.30 10.05
CA GLN A 198 -75.23 6.96 9.99
C GLN A 198 -74.30 6.80 8.77
N ASN A 199 -74.69 7.32 7.61
CA ASN A 199 -73.83 7.29 6.41
C ASN A 199 -72.60 8.20 6.56
N ARG A 200 -72.73 9.36 7.22
CA ARG A 200 -71.58 10.22 7.56
C ARG A 200 -70.60 9.54 8.51
N LEU A 201 -71.12 8.80 9.49
CA LEU A 201 -70.30 8.07 10.45
C LEU A 201 -69.54 6.93 9.76
N LEU A 202 -70.19 6.14 8.90
CA LEU A 202 -69.54 5.12 8.08
C LEU A 202 -68.46 5.71 7.15
N ALA A 203 -68.72 6.86 6.53
CA ALA A 203 -67.74 7.54 5.68
C ALA A 203 -66.52 8.02 6.50
N ALA A 204 -66.76 8.56 7.71
CA ALA A 204 -65.69 8.96 8.62
C ALA A 204 -64.87 7.76 9.12
N GLU A 205 -65.52 6.64 9.45
CA GLU A 205 -64.84 5.40 9.82
C GLU A 205 -63.98 4.84 8.69
N THR A 206 -64.49 4.90 7.44
CA THR A 206 -63.75 4.44 6.26
C THR A 206 -62.55 5.36 5.96
N ALA A 207 -62.71 6.68 6.09
CA ALA A 207 -61.62 7.64 5.93
C ALA A 207 -60.54 7.45 7.01
N LEU A 208 -60.95 7.27 8.27
CA LEU A 208 -60.04 6.98 9.38
C LEU A 208 -59.28 5.65 9.18
N ALA A 209 -59.94 4.63 8.61
CA ALA A 209 -59.28 3.37 8.27
C ALA A 209 -58.21 3.57 7.18
N GLY A 210 -58.50 4.35 6.14
CA GLY A 210 -57.54 4.69 5.08
C GLY A 210 -56.33 5.47 5.61
N GLU A 211 -56.55 6.46 6.50
CA GLU A 211 -55.45 7.20 7.13
C GLU A 211 -54.59 6.30 8.02
N LYS A 212 -55.19 5.35 8.75
CA LYS A 212 -54.47 4.36 9.56
C LYS A 212 -53.59 3.45 8.68
N GLU A 213 -54.08 3.04 7.52
CA GLU A 213 -53.31 2.23 6.56
C GLU A 213 -52.13 3.03 5.97
N GLN A 214 -52.36 4.28 5.56
CA GLN A 214 -51.30 5.15 5.05
C GLN A 214 -50.22 5.42 6.11
N ARG A 215 -50.62 5.64 7.37
CA ARG A 215 -49.69 5.80 8.49
C ARG A 215 -48.89 4.51 8.74
N SER A 216 -49.53 3.34 8.66
CA SER A 216 -48.86 2.05 8.79
C SER A 216 -47.84 1.83 7.67
N LEU A 217 -48.14 2.23 6.44
CA LEU A 217 -47.21 2.12 5.31
C LEU A 217 -45.99 3.04 5.47
N LEU A 218 -46.21 4.31 5.82
CA LEU A 218 -45.13 5.26 6.10
C LEU A 218 -44.26 4.80 7.26
N GLN A 219 -44.88 4.25 8.31
CA GLN A 219 -44.14 3.66 9.44
C GLN A 219 -43.28 2.47 8.99
N ALA A 220 -43.82 1.55 8.19
CA ALA A 220 -43.06 0.43 7.65
C ALA A 220 -41.89 0.88 6.76
N GLN A 221 -42.07 1.95 5.98
CA GLN A 221 -41.01 2.53 5.15
C GLN A 221 -39.90 3.14 6.01
N MET A 222 -40.26 3.91 7.04
CA MET A 222 -39.32 4.49 8.02
C MET A 222 -38.54 3.40 8.77
N GLU A 223 -39.22 2.31 9.16
CA GLU A 223 -38.58 1.15 9.79
C GLU A 223 -37.63 0.44 8.83
N SER A 224 -37.97 0.32 7.55
CA SER A 224 -37.09 -0.26 6.53
C SER A 224 -35.86 0.61 6.26
N THR A 225 -36.01 1.93 6.19
CA THR A 225 -34.87 2.84 6.02
C THR A 225 -33.96 2.81 7.24
N ASN A 226 -34.52 2.77 8.45
CA ASN A 226 -33.74 2.63 9.68
C ASN A 226 -32.93 1.34 9.70
N LYS A 227 -33.53 0.19 9.33
CA LYS A 227 -32.80 -1.09 9.21
C LYS A 227 -31.65 -1.02 8.20
N SER A 228 -31.84 -0.30 7.09
CA SER A 228 -30.78 -0.09 6.10
C SER A 228 -29.63 0.76 6.66
N TYR A 229 -29.94 1.83 7.39
CA TYR A 229 -28.93 2.64 8.08
C TYR A 229 -28.19 1.85 9.16
N GLU A 230 -28.89 1.04 9.96
CA GLU A 230 -28.28 0.15 10.95
C GLU A 230 -27.31 -0.84 10.30
N LEU A 231 -27.69 -1.46 9.18
CA LEU A 231 -26.80 -2.35 8.43
C LEU A 231 -25.53 -1.63 7.93
N LYS A 232 -25.66 -0.38 7.46
CA LYS A 232 -24.49 0.43 7.05
C LYS A 232 -23.59 0.76 8.23
N ILE A 233 -24.17 1.09 9.39
CA ILE A 233 -23.42 1.33 10.62
C ILE A 233 -22.64 0.06 11.00
N ASP A 234 -23.29 -1.10 10.97
CA ASP A 234 -22.65 -2.39 11.28
C ASP A 234 -21.51 -2.71 10.29
N GLN A 235 -21.70 -2.45 9.00
CA GLN A 235 -20.65 -2.62 7.98
C GLN A 235 -19.44 -1.71 8.24
N HIS A 236 -19.68 -0.42 8.53
CA HIS A 236 -18.60 0.50 8.87
C HIS A 236 -17.91 0.09 10.17
N GLN A 237 -18.66 -0.36 11.17
CA GLN A 237 -18.12 -0.85 12.43
C GLN A 237 -17.21 -2.08 12.21
N HIS A 238 -17.62 -3.03 11.37
CA HIS A 238 -16.78 -4.16 11.00
C HIS A 238 -15.51 -3.76 10.24
N ARG A 239 -15.60 -2.79 9.33
CA ARG A 239 -14.42 -2.25 8.62
C ARG A 239 -13.45 -1.57 9.60
N ILE A 240 -13.97 -0.81 10.56
CA ILE A 240 -13.16 -0.18 11.62
C ILE A 240 -12.47 -1.26 12.46
N GLN A 241 -13.21 -2.26 12.96
CA GLN A 241 -12.65 -3.37 13.74
C GLN A 241 -11.55 -4.13 12.98
N PHE A 242 -11.75 -4.34 11.67
CA PHE A 242 -10.74 -4.97 10.83
C PHE A 242 -9.46 -4.14 10.74
N LEU A 243 -9.58 -2.83 10.50
CA LEU A 243 -8.43 -1.92 10.45
C LEU A 243 -7.73 -1.79 11.81
N GLU A 244 -8.48 -1.75 12.91
CA GLU A 244 -7.94 -1.81 14.27
C GLU A 244 -7.16 -3.11 14.52
N GLY A 245 -7.65 -4.24 14.00
CA GLY A 245 -6.93 -5.52 14.02
C GLY A 245 -5.58 -5.42 13.29
N GLN A 246 -5.56 -4.85 12.09
CA GLN A 246 -4.32 -4.65 11.33
C GLN A 246 -3.34 -3.71 12.04
N ILE A 247 -3.83 -2.64 12.66
CA ILE A 247 -3.00 -1.72 13.46
C ILE A 247 -2.39 -2.46 14.65
N ASN A 248 -3.19 -3.25 15.38
CA ASN A 248 -2.71 -4.05 16.50
C ASN A 248 -1.65 -5.08 16.08
N ASP A 249 -1.83 -5.74 14.93
CA ASP A 249 -0.84 -6.67 14.39
C ASP A 249 0.48 -5.97 14.06
N LEU A 250 0.42 -4.78 13.45
CA LEU A 250 1.61 -3.96 13.15
C LEU A 250 2.29 -3.46 14.43
N GLU A 251 1.52 -3.04 15.44
CA GLU A 251 2.05 -2.68 16.75
C GLU A 251 2.72 -3.87 17.43
N GLN A 252 2.14 -5.07 17.33
CA GLN A 252 2.75 -6.29 17.85
C GLN A 252 4.07 -6.62 17.12
N GLN A 253 4.12 -6.49 15.80
CA GLN A 253 5.36 -6.67 15.02
C GLN A 253 6.44 -5.67 15.43
N MET A 254 6.06 -4.39 15.59
CA MET A 254 6.97 -3.34 16.04
C MET A 254 7.47 -3.61 17.47
N ASN A 255 6.59 -4.01 18.39
CA ASN A 255 6.96 -4.38 19.75
C ASN A 255 7.88 -5.61 19.79
N SER A 256 7.62 -6.62 18.94
CA SER A 256 8.51 -7.77 18.80
C SER A 256 9.90 -7.35 18.30
N LEU A 257 9.97 -6.39 17.38
CA LEU A 257 11.23 -5.84 16.88
C LEU A 257 11.99 -5.08 17.99
N TYR A 258 11.30 -4.31 18.82
CA TYR A 258 11.90 -3.66 19.99
C TYR A 258 12.44 -4.67 21.01
N VAL A 259 11.69 -5.73 21.32
CA VAL A 259 12.17 -6.80 22.22
C VAL A 259 13.40 -7.49 21.63
N ALA A 260 13.38 -7.80 20.33
CA ALA A 260 14.54 -8.38 19.65
C ALA A 260 15.75 -7.43 19.68
N PHE A 261 15.50 -6.13 19.54
CA PHE A 261 16.53 -5.10 19.67
C PHE A 261 17.11 -5.03 21.09
N ASP A 262 16.27 -5.06 22.13
CA ASP A 262 16.70 -5.08 23.53
C ASP A 262 17.50 -6.35 23.87
N MET A 263 17.06 -7.52 23.38
CA MET A 263 17.81 -8.77 23.54
C MET A 263 19.19 -8.67 22.89
N MET A 264 19.25 -8.15 21.66
CA MET A 264 20.51 -7.92 20.95
C MET A 264 21.39 -6.88 21.67
N GLN A 265 20.81 -5.84 22.26
CA GLN A 265 21.54 -4.83 23.03
C GLN A 265 22.11 -5.43 24.32
N THR A 266 21.32 -6.27 25.00
CA THR A 266 21.72 -7.00 26.19
C THR A 266 22.85 -7.98 25.88
N ASP A 267 22.73 -8.74 24.79
CA ASP A 267 23.77 -9.69 24.36
C ASP A 267 25.06 -8.96 23.99
N ARG A 268 24.96 -7.83 23.29
CA ARG A 268 26.13 -6.96 23.01
C ARG A 268 26.77 -6.41 24.28
N SER A 269 25.98 -6.05 25.28
CA SER A 269 26.51 -5.58 26.57
C SER A 269 27.29 -6.69 27.27
N LYS A 270 26.75 -7.90 27.32
CA LYS A 270 27.42 -9.08 27.91
C LYS A 270 28.69 -9.44 27.14
N GLU A 271 28.66 -9.37 25.81
CA GLU A 271 29.82 -9.68 24.97
C GLU A 271 30.97 -8.68 25.21
N ARG A 272 30.65 -7.39 25.36
CA ARG A 272 31.64 -6.36 25.74
C ARG A 272 32.24 -6.59 27.11
N GLU A 273 31.42 -6.92 28.09
CA GLU A 273 31.89 -7.21 29.45
C GLU A 273 32.84 -8.40 29.45
N SER A 274 32.50 -9.49 28.75
CA SER A 274 33.37 -10.64 28.53
C SER A 274 34.69 -10.27 27.85
N THR A 275 34.63 -9.38 26.85
CA THR A 275 35.82 -8.92 26.12
C THR A 275 36.75 -8.08 26.99
N LEU A 276 36.19 -7.20 27.83
CA LEU A 276 36.95 -6.41 28.79
C LEU A 276 37.62 -7.31 29.83
N MET A 277 36.91 -8.32 30.32
CA MET A 277 37.45 -9.33 31.21
C MET A 277 38.64 -10.06 30.57
N TRP A 278 38.52 -10.48 29.31
CA TRP A 278 39.61 -11.15 28.59
C TRP A 278 40.82 -10.24 28.37
N ARG A 279 40.59 -8.97 28.00
CA ARG A 279 41.66 -7.98 27.81
C ARG A 279 42.41 -7.70 29.11
N ASN A 280 41.70 -7.54 30.21
CA ASN A 280 42.32 -7.37 31.53
C ASN A 280 43.15 -8.60 31.91
N ASN A 281 42.63 -9.81 31.67
CA ASN A 281 43.38 -11.04 31.92
C ASN A 281 44.65 -11.12 31.06
N LEU A 282 44.59 -10.72 29.79
CA LEU A 282 45.76 -10.70 28.90
C LEU A 282 46.81 -9.71 29.40
N LEU A 283 46.42 -8.47 29.73
CA LEU A 283 47.33 -7.46 30.25
C LEU A 283 47.96 -7.88 31.59
N GLN A 284 47.19 -8.53 32.46
CA GLN A 284 47.72 -9.12 33.68
C GLN A 284 48.75 -10.22 33.39
N SER A 285 48.49 -11.07 32.38
CA SER A 285 49.43 -12.12 31.96
C SER A 285 50.70 -11.53 31.33
N ASP A 286 50.59 -10.52 30.47
CA ASP A 286 51.74 -9.84 29.85
C ASP A 286 52.58 -9.10 30.90
N ALA A 287 51.93 -8.42 31.83
CA ALA A 287 52.61 -7.77 32.95
C ALA A 287 53.33 -8.79 33.84
N ALA A 288 52.76 -9.98 34.03
CA ALA A 288 53.43 -11.08 34.73
C ALA A 288 54.66 -11.59 33.97
N LEU A 289 54.56 -11.79 32.65
CA LEU A 289 55.67 -12.22 31.79
C LEU A 289 56.80 -11.19 31.72
N ALA A 290 56.47 -9.91 31.54
CA ALA A 290 57.48 -8.83 31.49
C ALA A 290 58.23 -8.72 32.82
N LYS A 291 57.56 -8.92 33.95
CA LYS A 291 58.22 -9.02 35.26
C LYS A 291 59.19 -10.20 35.28
N GLU A 292 58.76 -11.39 34.85
CA GLU A 292 59.60 -12.59 34.79
C GLU A 292 60.84 -12.40 33.88
N GLU A 293 60.68 -11.74 32.74
CA GLU A 293 61.80 -11.47 31.81
C GLU A 293 62.77 -10.43 32.36
N SER A 294 62.27 -9.36 32.97
CA SER A 294 63.12 -8.35 33.61
C SER A 294 63.96 -8.93 34.77
N GLU A 295 63.38 -9.89 35.50
CA GLU A 295 64.09 -10.64 36.54
C GLU A 295 65.18 -11.54 35.94
N LYS A 296 64.95 -12.15 34.77
CA LYS A 296 65.94 -12.93 34.02
C LYS A 296 67.09 -12.08 33.46
N GLU A 297 66.81 -10.91 32.89
CA GLU A 297 67.86 -10.03 32.33
C GLU A 297 68.78 -9.45 33.40
N ARG A 298 68.22 -9.06 34.55
CA ARG A 298 69.01 -8.64 35.71
C ARG A 298 69.99 -9.71 36.15
N GLY A 299 69.64 -11.00 36.01
CA GLY A 299 70.56 -12.10 36.25
C GLY A 299 71.72 -12.21 35.26
N LYS A 300 71.58 -11.70 34.02
CA LYS A 300 72.59 -11.84 32.94
C LYS A 300 73.58 -10.68 32.84
N GLN A 301 73.14 -9.44 33.11
CA GLN A 301 74.01 -8.26 32.99
C GLN A 301 75.17 -8.20 34.00
N GLN A 302 75.17 -9.05 35.02
CA GLN A 302 76.30 -9.18 35.94
C GLN A 302 77.48 -10.01 35.38
N GLN A 303 77.48 -10.43 34.10
CA GLN A 303 78.50 -11.33 33.55
C GLN A 303 79.35 -10.86 32.32
N SER A 304 79.29 -9.60 31.83
CA SER A 304 80.13 -9.17 30.68
C SER A 304 81.38 -8.30 31.02
N PRO A 305 82.57 -8.52 30.40
CA PRO A 305 83.83 -7.77 30.66
C PRO A 305 84.08 -6.54 29.71
N PRO A 306 85.04 -5.63 30.02
CA PRO A 306 85.15 -4.29 29.40
C PRO A 306 86.06 -4.21 28.12
N PRO A 307 85.87 -3.24 27.19
CA PRO A 307 86.65 -3.11 25.94
C PRO A 307 87.64 -1.91 25.86
N SER A 308 88.70 -2.07 25.06
CA SER A 308 89.87 -1.19 24.85
C SER A 308 89.84 -0.34 23.56
N GLU A 309 90.51 0.82 23.59
CA GLU A 309 90.63 1.91 22.57
C GLU A 309 91.53 1.62 21.34
N GLN A 310 91.24 2.21 20.15
CA GLN A 310 92.24 2.78 19.19
C GLN A 310 91.67 3.49 17.92
N LEU A 311 92.06 4.77 17.77
CA LEU A 311 92.41 5.71 16.65
C LEU A 311 92.00 5.56 15.13
N ALA A 312 91.44 6.69 14.62
CA ALA A 312 91.80 7.57 13.47
C ALA A 312 91.61 7.24 11.95
N ALA A 313 90.87 8.17 11.28
CA ALA A 313 91.13 8.91 10.02
C ALA A 313 90.62 8.48 8.60
N GLU A 314 89.88 9.43 8.01
CA GLU A 314 89.92 9.99 6.63
C GLU A 314 89.07 9.47 5.43
N ARG A 315 88.43 10.48 4.78
CA ARG A 315 87.99 10.67 3.36
C ARG A 315 86.56 10.30 2.89
N SER A 316 85.85 11.37 2.48
CA SER A 316 84.72 11.47 1.51
C SER A 316 85.17 11.12 0.05
N PRO A 317 84.31 10.96 -1.00
CA PRO A 317 83.00 11.63 -1.23
C PRO A 317 81.88 10.87 -2.02
N LEU A 318 80.72 11.54 -2.14
CA LEU A 318 79.75 11.58 -3.27
C LEU A 318 78.75 10.44 -3.58
N ALA A 319 77.58 10.92 -4.07
CA ALA A 319 76.50 10.24 -4.82
C ALA A 319 75.36 9.57 -4.03
N ARG A 320 74.45 10.43 -3.53
CA ARG A 320 73.14 10.08 -2.97
C ARG A 320 72.15 9.76 -4.10
N ASN A 321 72.10 8.49 -4.52
CA ASN A 321 71.04 8.00 -5.40
C ASN A 321 69.72 7.85 -4.63
N GLN A 322 68.75 8.70 -4.95
CA GLN A 322 67.35 8.48 -4.58
C GLN A 322 66.81 7.28 -5.36
N ARG A 323 66.66 6.14 -4.70
CA ARG A 323 65.72 5.09 -5.14
C ARG A 323 64.60 5.01 -4.11
N LYS A 324 63.49 5.65 -4.47
CA LYS A 324 62.16 5.41 -3.91
C LYS A 324 61.85 3.92 -4.07
N THR A 325 61.79 3.18 -2.98
CA THR A 325 61.06 1.91 -2.91
C THR A 325 59.63 2.22 -2.48
N PRO A 326 58.61 1.88 -3.27
CA PRO A 326 57.24 1.93 -2.80
C PRO A 326 57.02 0.73 -1.86
N ILE A 327 56.67 1.02 -0.61
CA ILE A 327 56.07 0.02 0.28
C ILE A 327 54.72 -0.33 -0.32
N ARG A 328 54.70 -1.41 -1.10
CA ARG A 328 53.49 -2.05 -1.60
C ARG A 328 52.79 -2.65 -0.39
N ALA A 329 51.77 -1.95 0.09
CA ALA A 329 50.77 -2.51 0.98
C ALA A 329 50.21 -3.78 0.33
N GLY A 330 50.52 -4.93 0.93
CA GLY A 330 49.87 -6.19 0.61
C GLY A 330 48.42 -6.10 1.07
N HIS A 331 47.52 -5.86 0.13
CA HIS A 331 46.10 -6.09 0.35
C HIS A 331 45.91 -7.59 0.58
N SER A 332 45.61 -7.94 1.84
CA SER A 332 45.06 -9.23 2.24
C SER A 332 43.64 -9.33 1.67
N SER A 333 43.53 -9.82 0.44
CA SER A 333 42.28 -10.27 -0.14
C SER A 333 41.96 -11.66 0.41
N TYR A 334 41.01 -11.71 1.34
CA TYR A 334 40.34 -12.94 1.74
C TYR A 334 39.56 -13.47 0.53
N SER A 335 40.16 -14.46 -0.14
CA SER A 335 39.49 -15.25 -1.18
C SER A 335 38.53 -16.22 -0.46
N LEU A 336 37.23 -16.04 -0.68
CA LEU A 336 36.21 -17.01 -0.30
C LEU A 336 36.49 -18.30 -1.09
N SER A 337 36.88 -19.35 -0.38
CA SER A 337 36.99 -20.70 -0.90
C SER A 337 35.61 -21.20 -1.30
N ASN A 338 35.45 -21.49 -2.59
CA ASN A 338 34.38 -22.34 -3.10
C ASN A 338 34.45 -23.70 -2.42
N ASN A 339 33.40 -24.08 -1.69
CA ASN A 339 33.15 -25.47 -1.33
C ASN A 339 32.67 -26.21 -2.58
N GLU A 340 33.61 -26.77 -3.34
CA GLU A 340 33.32 -27.84 -4.30
C GLU A 340 32.99 -29.10 -3.51
N ILE A 341 31.70 -29.47 -3.56
CA ILE A 341 31.21 -30.76 -3.07
C ILE A 341 31.64 -31.84 -4.08
N PRO A 342 32.25 -32.95 -3.64
CA PRO A 342 32.66 -34.01 -4.56
C PRO A 342 31.43 -34.69 -5.19
N ILE A 343 31.42 -34.69 -6.53
CA ILE A 343 30.47 -35.41 -7.37
C ILE A 343 30.69 -36.92 -7.15
N VAL A 344 29.76 -37.55 -6.44
CA VAL A 344 29.62 -39.00 -6.39
C VAL A 344 28.87 -39.46 -7.64
N GLN A 345 29.55 -40.23 -8.48
CA GLN A 345 28.98 -40.91 -9.63
C GLN A 345 27.98 -42.01 -9.22
N GLY A 346 26.82 -42.05 -9.90
CA GLY A 346 26.13 -43.29 -10.22
C GLY A 346 24.97 -43.70 -9.30
N ILE A 347 23.78 -43.15 -9.55
CA ILE A 347 22.50 -43.80 -9.21
C ILE A 347 21.55 -43.66 -10.42
N PRO A 348 20.96 -44.74 -10.95
CA PRO A 348 20.05 -44.70 -12.10
C PRO A 348 18.71 -44.02 -11.72
N SER A 349 18.25 -43.09 -12.58
CA SER A 349 16.95 -42.42 -12.45
C SER A 349 15.78 -43.40 -12.54
N PRO A 350 14.77 -43.31 -11.66
CA PRO A 350 13.51 -44.02 -11.84
C PRO A 350 12.64 -43.31 -12.89
N ASP A 351 11.97 -44.10 -13.72
CA ASP A 351 11.01 -43.66 -14.73
C ASP A 351 9.93 -42.75 -14.13
N ILE A 352 9.82 -41.53 -14.65
CA ILE A 352 8.77 -40.58 -14.30
C ILE A 352 7.50 -40.99 -15.07
N PRO A 353 6.40 -41.35 -14.40
CA PRO A 353 5.15 -41.70 -15.07
C PRO A 353 4.53 -40.49 -15.78
N PRO A 354 3.79 -40.71 -16.88
CA PRO A 354 3.17 -39.65 -17.67
C PRO A 354 2.19 -38.82 -16.82
N ARG A 355 2.33 -37.50 -16.93
CA ARG A 355 1.53 -36.49 -16.23
C ARG A 355 0.04 -36.65 -16.58
N VAL A 356 -0.73 -37.15 -15.62
CA VAL A 356 -2.20 -37.28 -15.69
C VAL A 356 -2.80 -35.88 -15.87
N ALA A 357 -3.71 -35.72 -16.85
CA ALA A 357 -4.42 -34.48 -17.11
C ALA A 357 -5.16 -34.02 -15.84
N THR A 358 -4.92 -32.78 -15.42
CA THR A 358 -5.60 -32.17 -14.27
C THR A 358 -7.11 -32.18 -14.55
N PRO A 359 -7.95 -32.74 -13.67
CA PRO A 359 -9.40 -32.77 -13.88
C PRO A 359 -9.91 -31.33 -13.99
N GLN A 360 -10.60 -31.02 -15.08
CA GLN A 360 -11.37 -29.78 -15.20
C GLN A 360 -12.34 -29.73 -14.02
N ALA A 361 -12.15 -28.77 -13.12
CA ALA A 361 -13.03 -28.58 -11.98
C ALA A 361 -14.44 -28.28 -12.51
N SER A 362 -15.42 -29.08 -12.12
CA SER A 362 -16.82 -28.81 -12.41
C SER A 362 -17.25 -27.57 -11.63
N VAL A 363 -17.11 -26.40 -12.24
CA VAL A 363 -17.52 -25.13 -11.64
C VAL A 363 -19.04 -25.11 -11.49
N GLN A 364 -19.52 -24.86 -10.26
CA GLN A 364 -20.96 -24.79 -9.99
C GLN A 364 -21.62 -23.64 -10.77
N PRO A 365 -22.88 -23.81 -11.21
CA PRO A 365 -23.62 -22.74 -11.88
C PRO A 365 -23.70 -21.49 -10.99
N ALA A 366 -23.60 -20.30 -11.60
CA ALA A 366 -23.68 -19.04 -10.86
C ALA A 366 -25.08 -18.88 -10.24
N VAL A 367 -25.13 -18.47 -8.97
CA VAL A 367 -26.38 -18.27 -8.21
C VAL A 367 -27.15 -17.02 -8.69
N HIS A 368 -26.44 -16.02 -9.22
CA HIS A 368 -27.00 -14.72 -9.59
C HIS A 368 -27.20 -14.57 -11.10
N PRO A 369 -28.23 -13.82 -11.54
CA PRO A 369 -28.39 -13.47 -12.94
C PRO A 369 -27.15 -12.72 -13.46
N PRO A 370 -26.84 -12.88 -14.76
CA PRO A 370 -25.70 -12.24 -15.40
C PRO A 370 -25.93 -10.73 -15.50
N ILE A 371 -24.96 -9.93 -15.07
CA ILE A 371 -24.99 -8.46 -15.15
C ILE A 371 -24.70 -8.03 -16.59
N ILE A 372 -23.65 -8.61 -17.18
CA ILE A 372 -23.27 -8.39 -18.58
C ILE A 372 -22.77 -9.70 -19.20
N LYS A 373 -23.07 -9.88 -20.49
CA LYS A 373 -22.57 -10.96 -21.35
C LYS A 373 -21.97 -10.35 -22.61
N GLY A 374 -20.84 -10.85 -23.03
CA GLY A 374 -20.21 -10.42 -24.28
C GLY A 374 -18.96 -11.21 -24.61
N HIS A 375 -18.26 -10.80 -25.67
CA HIS A 375 -16.96 -11.35 -26.03
C HIS A 375 -15.86 -10.43 -25.52
N LEU A 376 -14.79 -11.04 -25.00
CA LEU A 376 -13.54 -10.34 -24.72
C LEU A 376 -12.38 -11.13 -25.30
N LEU A 377 -11.36 -10.42 -25.76
CA LEU A 377 -10.07 -10.96 -26.12
C LEU A 377 -9.23 -11.04 -24.84
N LEU A 378 -9.00 -12.25 -24.34
CA LEU A 378 -8.24 -12.46 -23.10
C LEU A 378 -6.82 -12.89 -23.40
N LEU A 379 -5.86 -12.28 -22.68
CA LEU A 379 -4.46 -12.68 -22.75
C LEU A 379 -4.20 -13.89 -21.83
N LEU A 380 -4.42 -15.08 -22.39
CA LEU A 380 -4.30 -16.35 -21.67
C LEU A 380 -3.07 -17.13 -22.13
N ASP A 381 -2.55 -17.98 -21.24
CA ASP A 381 -1.51 -18.94 -21.58
C ASP A 381 -2.06 -20.13 -22.41
N ASN A 382 -1.20 -21.10 -22.68
CA ASN A 382 -1.58 -22.30 -23.43
C ASN A 382 -2.54 -23.22 -22.65
N HIS A 383 -2.69 -23.02 -21.34
CA HIS A 383 -3.59 -23.74 -20.44
C HIS A 383 -4.87 -22.96 -20.11
N ASN A 384 -5.14 -21.85 -20.81
CA ASN A 384 -6.27 -20.95 -20.56
C ASN A 384 -6.24 -20.27 -19.18
N GLN A 385 -5.05 -20.17 -18.57
CA GLN A 385 -4.83 -19.44 -17.33
C GLN A 385 -4.40 -18.00 -17.62
N PRO A 386 -4.78 -17.03 -16.77
CA PRO A 386 -4.30 -15.66 -16.87
C PRO A 386 -2.77 -15.61 -16.74
N LEU A 387 -2.12 -14.80 -17.56
CA LEU A 387 -0.67 -14.58 -17.44
C LEU A 387 -0.37 -13.69 -16.23
N SER A 388 0.59 -14.11 -15.40
CA SER A 388 1.10 -13.33 -14.26
C SER A 388 1.47 -11.89 -14.69
N PRO A 389 1.21 -10.86 -13.85
CA PRO A 389 1.51 -9.46 -14.17
C PRO A 389 2.97 -9.23 -14.61
N GLN A 390 3.91 -10.01 -14.05
CA GLN A 390 5.34 -9.91 -14.32
C GLN A 390 5.80 -10.66 -15.58
N ALA A 391 4.90 -11.35 -16.29
CA ALA A 391 5.25 -12.05 -17.51
C ALA A 391 5.54 -11.04 -18.64
N ASN A 392 6.82 -10.75 -18.85
CA ASN A 392 7.30 -9.87 -19.92
C ASN A 392 6.82 -10.37 -21.30
N VAL A 393 5.79 -9.71 -21.84
CA VAL A 393 5.34 -9.92 -23.23
C VAL A 393 6.33 -9.19 -24.13
N ALA A 394 7.42 -9.87 -24.48
CA ALA A 394 8.39 -9.34 -25.43
C ALA A 394 7.68 -8.97 -26.75
N PRO A 395 7.86 -7.74 -27.27
CA PRO A 395 7.22 -7.33 -28.51
C PRO A 395 7.69 -8.22 -29.65
N SER A 396 6.74 -8.92 -30.27
CA SER A 396 6.95 -9.73 -31.48
C SER A 396 7.23 -8.80 -32.68
N ALA A 397 8.41 -8.21 -32.74
CA ALA A 397 8.89 -7.46 -33.89
C ALA A 397 9.37 -8.44 -34.98
N SER A 398 8.46 -8.84 -35.88
CA SER A 398 8.84 -9.54 -37.11
C SER A 398 8.52 -8.72 -38.36
N LYS A 399 9.43 -7.80 -38.68
CA LYS A 399 9.71 -7.37 -40.06
C LYS A 399 11.23 -7.38 -40.28
N SER A 400 11.83 -8.57 -40.37
CA SER A 400 13.22 -8.70 -40.79
C SER A 400 13.31 -9.38 -42.14
N LYS A 401 13.72 -8.60 -43.14
CA LYS A 401 14.13 -9.06 -44.48
C LYS A 401 15.48 -9.79 -44.33
N ARG A 402 15.50 -11.06 -44.74
CA ARG A 402 16.62 -11.89 -45.26
C ARG A 402 18.06 -11.55 -44.79
N LYS A 403 18.76 -12.52 -44.19
CA LYS A 403 19.75 -13.39 -44.88
C LYS A 403 20.46 -14.37 -43.92
N LEU A 404 20.48 -15.63 -44.37
CA LEU A 404 21.51 -16.69 -44.28
C LEU A 404 21.97 -17.26 -42.91
N LEU A 405 21.50 -18.50 -42.68
CA LEU A 405 22.24 -19.73 -42.32
C LEU A 405 23.32 -19.70 -41.23
N LEU A 406 23.07 -20.45 -40.14
CA LEU A 406 23.80 -21.69 -39.82
C LEU A 406 22.97 -22.54 -38.84
N LYS A 407 22.75 -23.80 -39.21
CA LYS A 407 21.97 -24.80 -38.45
C LYS A 407 22.76 -25.28 -37.24
N THR A 408 22.20 -25.15 -36.05
CA THR A 408 22.45 -26.07 -34.94
C THR A 408 21.10 -26.62 -34.46
N SER A 409 20.96 -27.95 -34.52
CA SER A 409 19.80 -28.69 -34.04
C SER A 409 19.92 -28.82 -32.52
N SER A 410 19.34 -27.88 -31.79
CA SER A 410 19.02 -28.07 -30.38
C SER A 410 17.59 -27.59 -30.14
N GLN A 411 16.83 -28.37 -29.37
CA GLN A 411 15.40 -28.25 -29.15
C GLN A 411 14.98 -26.84 -28.69
N ARG A 412 14.76 -25.92 -29.62
CA ARG A 412 13.95 -24.73 -29.36
C ARG A 412 12.50 -25.19 -29.23
N ARG A 413 12.05 -25.42 -27.99
CA ARG A 413 10.62 -25.37 -27.67
C ARG A 413 10.15 -24.00 -28.15
N LYS A 414 9.39 -23.97 -29.24
CA LYS A 414 8.75 -22.76 -29.74
C LYS A 414 7.74 -22.34 -28.68
N PHE A 415 8.13 -21.44 -27.78
CA PHE A 415 7.16 -20.72 -26.98
C PHE A 415 6.36 -19.88 -27.98
N SER A 416 5.14 -20.30 -28.25
CA SER A 416 4.16 -19.48 -28.96
C SER A 416 4.07 -18.16 -28.20
N SER A 417 4.26 -17.04 -28.90
CA SER A 417 3.96 -15.73 -28.35
C SER A 417 2.55 -15.76 -27.76
N PRO A 418 2.30 -15.13 -26.61
CA PRO A 418 0.97 -15.13 -26.01
C PRO A 418 -0.03 -14.59 -27.03
N VAL A 419 -1.05 -15.39 -27.32
CA VAL A 419 -2.09 -15.07 -28.32
C VAL A 419 -3.33 -14.66 -27.54
N LEU A 420 -3.88 -13.50 -27.89
CA LEU A 420 -5.22 -13.12 -27.44
C LEU A 420 -6.23 -14.18 -27.89
N LYS A 421 -6.94 -14.78 -26.94
CA LYS A 421 -8.01 -15.74 -27.23
C LYS A 421 -9.35 -15.05 -27.07
N LYS A 422 -10.19 -15.10 -28.11
CA LYS A 422 -11.58 -14.67 -28.02
C LYS A 422 -12.34 -15.64 -27.10
N GLN A 423 -12.93 -15.11 -26.04
CA GLN A 423 -13.68 -15.87 -25.03
C GLN A 423 -15.05 -15.23 -24.82
N TYR A 424 -16.04 -16.07 -24.53
CA TYR A 424 -17.36 -15.66 -24.06
C TYR A 424 -17.25 -15.37 -22.58
N CYS A 425 -17.44 -14.11 -22.21
CA CYS A 425 -17.31 -13.64 -20.85
C CYS A 425 -18.67 -13.28 -20.26
N VAL A 426 -18.88 -13.64 -19.00
CA VAL A 426 -20.08 -13.33 -18.24
C VAL A 426 -19.71 -12.85 -16.85
N LEU A 427 -20.16 -11.65 -16.51
CA LEU A 427 -20.03 -11.08 -15.17
C LEU A 427 -21.28 -11.44 -14.36
N HIS A 428 -21.08 -12.10 -13.22
CA HIS A 428 -22.13 -12.40 -12.26
C HIS A 428 -21.76 -11.83 -10.90
N GLY A 429 -22.75 -11.54 -10.07
CA GLY A 429 -22.52 -11.18 -8.68
C GLY A 429 -23.62 -10.30 -8.12
N SER A 430 -23.56 -10.08 -6.82
CA SER A 430 -24.39 -9.11 -6.10
C SER A 430 -23.71 -8.79 -4.76
N ASN A 431 -24.14 -7.73 -4.09
CA ASN A 431 -23.71 -7.39 -2.73
C ASN A 431 -22.18 -7.26 -2.57
N GLY A 432 -21.50 -6.62 -3.53
CA GLY A 432 -20.06 -6.37 -3.42
C GLY A 432 -19.15 -7.56 -3.78
N LEU A 433 -19.71 -8.72 -4.15
CA LEU A 433 -18.96 -9.91 -4.54
C LEU A 433 -19.34 -10.36 -5.96
N TYR A 434 -18.37 -10.29 -6.86
CA TYR A 434 -18.56 -10.55 -8.28
C TYR A 434 -17.55 -11.57 -8.81
N GLN A 435 -17.92 -12.25 -9.88
CA GLN A 435 -17.12 -13.25 -10.57
C GLN A 435 -17.22 -13.04 -12.08
N LEU A 436 -16.08 -13.05 -12.76
CA LEU A 436 -16.00 -13.01 -14.22
C LEU A 436 -15.69 -14.40 -14.73
N ARG A 437 -16.66 -15.03 -15.39
CA ARG A 437 -16.52 -16.37 -16.00
C ARG A 437 -16.19 -16.21 -17.47
N TYR A 438 -15.26 -17.02 -17.98
CA TYR A 438 -14.92 -17.01 -19.40
C TYR A 438 -14.79 -18.43 -19.98
N GLY A 439 -15.18 -18.61 -21.23
CA GLY A 439 -15.12 -19.91 -21.92
C GLY A 439 -15.38 -19.83 -23.43
N GLU A 440 -15.44 -20.99 -24.08
CA GLU A 440 -15.64 -21.08 -25.54
C GLU A 440 -17.09 -20.82 -25.98
N SER A 441 -18.05 -20.88 -25.05
CA SER A 441 -19.46 -20.51 -25.28
C SER A 441 -20.14 -20.13 -23.96
N PHE A 442 -21.33 -19.52 -24.02
CA PHE A 442 -22.12 -19.16 -22.83
C PHE A 442 -22.69 -20.36 -22.05
N THR A 443 -22.76 -21.53 -22.68
CA THR A 443 -23.36 -22.75 -22.10
C THR A 443 -22.34 -23.87 -21.84
N SER A 444 -21.13 -23.75 -22.37
CA SER A 444 -20.05 -24.71 -22.13
C SER A 444 -19.49 -24.59 -20.71
N PRO A 445 -18.81 -25.63 -20.19
CA PRO A 445 -17.98 -25.49 -19.02
C PRO A 445 -17.05 -24.27 -19.16
N CYS A 446 -16.93 -23.46 -18.11
CA CYS A 446 -16.05 -22.29 -18.15
C CYS A 446 -14.59 -22.75 -18.26
N ALA A 447 -13.83 -22.09 -19.13
CA ALA A 447 -12.39 -22.31 -19.26
C ALA A 447 -11.64 -21.76 -18.03
N GLY A 448 -12.19 -20.71 -17.41
CA GLY A 448 -11.70 -20.17 -16.15
C GLY A 448 -12.72 -19.26 -15.48
N VAL A 449 -12.46 -18.97 -14.21
CA VAL A 449 -13.25 -18.04 -13.39
C VAL A 449 -12.28 -17.11 -12.70
N HIS A 450 -12.55 -15.81 -12.79
CA HIS A 450 -11.92 -14.79 -11.99
C HIS A 450 -12.88 -14.43 -10.84
N GLU A 451 -12.64 -15.03 -9.67
CA GLU A 451 -13.48 -14.88 -8.48
C GLU A 451 -13.01 -13.69 -7.63
N PHE A 452 -13.88 -13.21 -6.74
CA PHE A 452 -13.58 -12.14 -5.77
C PHE A 452 -13.30 -10.76 -6.38
N LEU A 453 -13.99 -10.43 -7.47
CA LEU A 453 -14.10 -9.04 -7.89
C LEU A 453 -14.93 -8.31 -6.83
N THR A 454 -14.27 -7.54 -6.00
CA THR A 454 -14.85 -6.85 -4.84
C THR A 454 -14.91 -5.35 -5.08
N THR A 455 -16.07 -4.76 -4.76
CA THR A 455 -16.25 -3.30 -4.79
C THR A 455 -15.25 -2.63 -3.83
N GLY A 456 -14.61 -1.54 -4.28
CA GLY A 456 -13.63 -0.79 -3.49
C GLY A 456 -12.25 -1.43 -3.30
N VAL A 457 -12.05 -2.68 -3.73
CA VAL A 457 -10.79 -3.43 -3.56
C VAL A 457 -10.20 -3.86 -4.90
N SER A 458 -11.03 -4.27 -5.86
CA SER A 458 -10.55 -4.51 -7.22
C SER A 458 -10.37 -3.17 -7.94
N LEU A 459 -9.54 -3.12 -8.97
CA LEU A 459 -9.38 -1.93 -9.80
C LEU A 459 -9.29 -2.29 -11.27
N ILE A 460 -9.65 -1.32 -12.12
CA ILE A 460 -9.47 -1.40 -13.57
C ILE A 460 -8.38 -0.42 -13.93
N GLU A 461 -7.32 -0.93 -14.55
CA GLU A 461 -6.15 -0.14 -14.93
C GLU A 461 -5.85 -0.28 -16.41
N HIS A 462 -5.21 0.74 -16.95
CA HIS A 462 -4.67 0.72 -18.30
C HIS A 462 -3.15 0.57 -18.22
N THR A 463 -2.66 -0.65 -18.33
CA THR A 463 -1.23 -0.98 -18.18
C THR A 463 -0.50 -0.91 -19.52
N GLU A 464 0.84 -0.93 -19.51
CA GLU A 464 1.64 -1.10 -20.73
C GLU A 464 1.33 -2.40 -21.48
N ARG A 465 0.77 -3.39 -20.79
CA ARG A 465 0.37 -4.67 -21.38
C ARG A 465 -0.94 -4.54 -22.13
N SER A 466 -1.93 -3.87 -21.55
CA SER A 466 -3.22 -3.64 -22.18
C SER A 466 -3.15 -2.57 -23.28
N SER A 467 -2.28 -1.57 -23.15
CA SER A 467 -2.10 -0.49 -24.14
C SER A 467 -1.62 -0.93 -25.52
N LYS A 468 -1.16 -2.18 -25.64
CA LYS A 468 -0.78 -2.80 -26.92
C LYS A 468 -1.99 -3.18 -27.77
N PHE A 469 -3.19 -3.13 -27.20
CA PHE A 469 -4.44 -3.52 -27.84
C PHE A 469 -5.40 -2.34 -27.85
N ASP A 470 -6.06 -2.13 -28.98
CA ASP A 470 -7.16 -1.18 -29.06
C ASP A 470 -8.25 -1.62 -28.08
N PHE A 471 -8.76 -0.69 -27.25
CA PHE A 471 -9.74 -0.98 -26.20
C PHE A 471 -9.27 -2.01 -25.16
N GLY A 472 -7.96 -2.06 -24.91
CA GLY A 472 -7.35 -2.91 -23.89
C GLY A 472 -7.52 -2.35 -22.48
N PHE A 473 -7.83 -3.21 -21.52
CA PHE A 473 -7.88 -2.87 -20.10
C PHE A 473 -7.44 -4.07 -19.25
N GLU A 474 -7.01 -3.80 -18.02
CA GLU A 474 -6.55 -4.82 -17.08
C GLU A 474 -7.39 -4.78 -15.81
N ILE A 475 -7.94 -5.94 -15.42
CA ILE A 475 -8.66 -6.09 -14.17
C ILE A 475 -7.68 -6.64 -13.13
N VAL A 476 -7.40 -5.87 -12.08
CA VAL A 476 -6.50 -6.26 -10.98
C VAL A 476 -7.36 -6.57 -9.76
N ILE A 477 -7.28 -7.82 -9.27
CA ILE A 477 -8.01 -8.24 -8.08
C ILE A 477 -7.14 -7.98 -6.86
N ASN A 478 -7.59 -7.10 -5.97
CA ASN A 478 -6.92 -6.77 -4.70
C ASN A 478 -5.46 -6.35 -4.91
N PRO A 479 -5.15 -5.10 -5.27
CA PRO A 479 -3.84 -4.63 -5.72
C PRO A 479 -2.79 -4.71 -4.61
N ASN A 480 -2.24 -5.90 -4.40
CA ASN A 480 -1.09 -6.18 -3.57
C ASN A 480 0.04 -6.72 -4.47
N GLU A 481 1.26 -6.76 -3.95
CA GLU A 481 2.40 -7.25 -4.70
C GLU A 481 2.19 -8.72 -5.13
N GLY A 482 2.10 -8.97 -6.44
CA GLY A 482 1.88 -10.31 -7.00
C GLY A 482 0.41 -10.71 -7.19
N SER A 483 -0.53 -9.78 -7.04
CA SER A 483 -1.94 -10.06 -7.20
C SER A 483 -2.32 -10.54 -8.61
N PRO A 484 -3.33 -11.43 -8.72
CA PRO A 484 -3.77 -11.93 -10.00
C PRO A 484 -4.42 -10.79 -10.80
N SER A 485 -4.04 -10.69 -12.07
CA SER A 485 -4.62 -9.72 -12.99
C SER A 485 -5.04 -10.38 -14.30
N LEU A 486 -6.10 -9.87 -14.90
CA LEU A 486 -6.64 -10.34 -16.16
C LEU A 486 -6.58 -9.22 -17.20
N CYS A 487 -5.71 -9.39 -18.19
CA CYS A 487 -5.61 -8.47 -19.32
C CYS A 487 -6.66 -8.84 -20.37
N CYS A 488 -7.54 -7.88 -20.65
CA CYS A 488 -8.68 -7.97 -21.54
C CYS A 488 -8.55 -6.94 -22.67
N ALA A 489 -9.18 -7.21 -23.81
CA ALA A 489 -9.45 -6.21 -24.83
C ALA A 489 -10.84 -6.46 -25.44
N ALA A 490 -11.58 -5.39 -25.72
CA ALA A 490 -12.86 -5.49 -26.42
C ALA A 490 -12.63 -5.55 -27.94
N GLU A 491 -13.57 -6.16 -28.68
CA GLU A 491 -13.50 -6.22 -30.15
C GLU A 491 -13.95 -4.90 -30.81
N SER A 492 -14.78 -4.12 -30.10
CA SER A 492 -15.33 -2.85 -30.56
C SER A 492 -15.37 -1.83 -29.42
N GLU A 493 -15.43 -0.55 -29.80
CA GLU A 493 -15.63 0.56 -28.85
C GLU A 493 -16.95 0.42 -28.08
N GLU A 494 -18.01 -0.04 -28.75
CA GLU A 494 -19.31 -0.26 -28.11
C GLU A 494 -19.23 -1.34 -27.03
N ASP A 495 -18.56 -2.46 -27.32
CA ASP A 495 -18.35 -3.51 -26.32
C ASP A 495 -17.47 -3.03 -25.17
N PHE A 496 -16.43 -2.23 -25.48
CA PHE A 496 -15.57 -1.63 -24.46
C PHE A 496 -16.38 -0.77 -23.49
N LEU A 497 -17.20 0.15 -24.01
CA LEU A 497 -18.03 1.04 -23.19
C LEU A 497 -19.05 0.25 -22.36
N ARG A 498 -19.67 -0.81 -22.92
CA ARG A 498 -20.57 -1.69 -22.17
C ARG A 498 -19.85 -2.42 -21.03
N TRP A 499 -18.66 -2.96 -21.29
CA TRP A 499 -17.85 -3.63 -20.27
C TRP A 499 -17.35 -2.67 -19.20
N MET A 500 -16.89 -1.48 -19.58
CA MET A 500 -16.48 -0.44 -18.63
C MET A 500 -17.63 0.06 -17.78
N ALA A 501 -18.80 0.32 -18.35
CA ALA A 501 -19.98 0.71 -17.56
C ALA A 501 -20.36 -0.37 -16.54
N ALA A 502 -20.38 -1.64 -16.95
CA ALA A 502 -20.70 -2.76 -16.06
C ALA A 502 -19.64 -2.97 -14.97
N LEU A 503 -18.35 -2.95 -15.34
CA LEU A 503 -17.26 -3.17 -14.39
C LEU A 503 -17.09 -1.98 -13.44
N MET A 504 -17.25 -0.73 -13.91
CA MET A 504 -17.22 0.46 -13.06
C MET A 504 -18.41 0.51 -12.10
N GLY A 505 -19.61 0.11 -12.53
CA GLY A 505 -20.76 0.00 -11.63
C GLY A 505 -20.59 -1.08 -10.56
N VAL A 506 -19.76 -2.09 -10.84
CA VAL A 506 -19.43 -3.16 -9.89
C VAL A 506 -18.28 -2.80 -8.96
N ILE A 507 -17.21 -2.21 -9.50
CA ILE A 507 -15.95 -1.95 -8.79
C ILE A 507 -15.95 -0.57 -8.11
N GLY A 508 -16.50 0.45 -8.77
CA GLY A 508 -16.41 1.86 -8.38
C GLY A 508 -17.55 2.38 -7.50
N ASN A 509 -18.50 1.55 -7.09
CA ASN A 509 -19.71 1.97 -6.37
C ASN A 509 -19.50 2.42 -4.90
N ASP A 510 -18.26 2.74 -4.52
CA ASP A 510 -17.89 2.99 -3.12
C ASP A 510 -17.94 4.46 -2.69
N ASN A 511 -18.34 5.44 -3.54
CA ASN A 511 -18.16 6.83 -3.15
C ASN A 511 -19.24 7.89 -3.39
N ASP A 512 -20.32 7.65 -4.11
CA ASP A 512 -21.35 8.70 -4.23
C ASP A 512 -22.74 8.09 -4.11
N GLY A 513 -23.38 8.33 -2.97
CA GLY A 513 -24.81 8.09 -2.76
C GLY A 513 -25.68 9.04 -3.59
N VAL A 514 -25.46 9.10 -4.90
CA VAL A 514 -26.36 9.72 -5.87
C VAL A 514 -27.13 8.57 -6.51
N GLU A 515 -28.32 8.31 -5.97
CA GLU A 515 -29.31 7.47 -6.63
C GLU A 515 -29.57 8.02 -8.05
N CYS A 516 -29.43 7.15 -9.06
CA CYS A 516 -29.91 7.40 -10.42
C CYS A 516 -31.36 6.92 -10.56
#